data_AF-A0A484XWJ2-F1
#
_entry.id   AF-A0A484XWJ2-F1
#
_cell.length_a   1.000
_cell.length_b   1.000
_cell.length_c   1.000
_cell.angle_alpha   90.00
_cell.angle_beta   90.00
_cell.angle_gamma   90.00
#
_symmetry.space_group_name_H-M   'P 1'
#
loop_
_entity.id
_entity.type
_entity.pdbx_description
1 polymer ?
#
loop_
_entity_poly.entity_id
_entity_poly.type
_entity_poly.pdbx_seq_one_letter_code
_entity_poly.pdbx_strand_id
1 'polypeptide(L)' 'MNSFQGSERLIFEYIQFHAHSISNISAKEIARDTFTTTTSVNRVCKKMGYKSYTELRYRFSGRSISGLTRRPLRGGK' A
#
# COMPACT_ATOMS: atom_id res chain seq x y z
N MET A 1 8.49 2.75 17.47
CA MET A 1 8.34 3.80 16.44
C MET A 1 8.86 3.26 15.12
N ASN A 2 7.98 2.84 14.21
CA ASN A 2 8.39 2.24 12.93
C ASN A 2 8.31 3.30 11.82
N SER A 3 9.15 4.34 11.93
CA SER A 3 9.27 5.38 10.89
C SER A 3 9.64 4.70 9.56
N PHE A 4 8.85 4.96 8.52
CA PHE A 4 9.21 4.59 7.15
C PHE A 4 10.60 5.18 6.85
N GLN A 5 11.57 4.35 6.48
CA GLN A 5 12.95 4.76 6.23
C GLN A 5 13.36 4.44 4.79
N GLY A 6 14.16 5.33 4.20
CA GLY A 6 14.60 5.21 2.80
C GLY A 6 13.43 5.16 1.83
N SER A 7 13.39 4.12 1.00
CA SER A 7 12.42 3.97 -0.08
C SER A 7 10.98 3.74 0.42
N GLU A 8 10.79 3.21 1.64
CA GLU A 8 9.45 3.08 2.24
C GLU A 8 8.79 4.45 2.47
N ARG A 9 9.59 5.47 2.81
CA ARG A 9 9.11 6.83 3.01
C ARG A 9 8.67 7.45 1.69
N LEU A 10 9.46 7.28 0.63
CA LEU A 10 9.11 7.74 -0.71
C LEU A 10 7.78 7.15 -1.18
N ILE A 11 7.58 5.85 -0.96
CA ILE A 11 6.30 5.18 -1.27
C ILE A 11 5.16 5.79 -0.46
N PHE A 12 5.35 6.01 0.84
CA PHE A 12 4.32 6.56 1.70
C PHE A 12 3.93 8.00 1.30
N GLU A 13 4.92 8.86 1.05
CA GLU A 13 4.69 10.24 0.60
C GLU A 13 4.04 10.26 -0.79
N TYR A 14 4.49 9.41 -1.71
CA TYR A 14 3.88 9.28 -3.03
C TYR A 14 2.41 8.87 -2.94
N ILE A 15 2.09 7.86 -2.12
CA ILE A 15 0.72 7.40 -1.90
C ILE A 15 -0.14 8.52 -1.31
N GLN A 16 0.38 9.31 -0.37
CA GLN A 16 -0.35 10.42 0.22
C GLN A 16 -0.61 11.55 -0.79
N PHE A 17 0.43 11.93 -1.55
CA PHE A 17 0.34 12.98 -2.56
C PHE A 17 -0.60 12.59 -3.71
N HIS A 18 -0.55 11.33 -4.13
CA HIS A 18 -1.40 10.77 -5.17
C HIS A 18 -2.65 10.05 -4.64
N ALA A 19 -3.00 10.20 -3.36
CA ALA A 19 -4.10 9.45 -2.73
C ALA A 19 -5.42 9.60 -3.50
N HIS A 20 -5.67 10.78 -4.06
CA HIS A 20 -6.87 11.08 -4.83
C HIS A 20 -6.90 10.40 -6.20
N SER A 21 -5.73 10.14 -6.79
CA SER A 21 -5.57 9.49 -8.10
C SER A 21 -5.11 8.04 -8.02
N ILE A 22 -4.88 7.51 -6.81
CA ILE A 22 -4.28 6.19 -6.62
C ILE A 22 -5.14 5.05 -7.17
N SER A 23 -6.45 5.26 -7.26
CA SER A 23 -7.39 4.36 -7.93
C SER A 23 -6.97 4.07 -9.38
N ASN A 24 -6.38 5.06 -10.06
CA ASN A 24 -5.93 4.98 -11.44
C ASN A 24 -4.47 4.52 -11.59
N ILE A 25 -3.68 4.57 -10.53
CA ILE A 25 -2.25 4.20 -10.54
C ILE A 25 -2.12 2.72 -10.17
N SER A 26 -1.21 1.99 -10.82
CA SER A 26 -0.93 0.59 -10.49
C SER A 26 0.29 0.45 -9.57
N ALA A 27 0.38 -0.63 -8.80
CA ALA A 27 1.52 -0.88 -7.90
C ALA A 27 2.87 -0.84 -8.63
N LYS A 28 2.89 -1.32 -9.89
CA LYS A 28 4.08 -1.28 -10.76
C LYS A 28 4.50 0.14 -11.10
N GLU A 29 3.54 1.03 -11.34
CA GLU A 29 3.81 2.43 -11.63
C GLU A 29 4.37 3.12 -10.39
N ILE A 30 3.75 2.94 -9.22
CA ILE A 30 4.31 3.45 -7.95
C ILE A 30 5.73 2.94 -7.73
N ALA A 31 5.96 1.64 -7.95
CA ALA A 31 7.28 1.05 -7.81
C ALA A 31 8.30 1.73 -8.74
N ARG A 32 7.94 1.98 -10.00
CA ARG A 32 8.82 2.68 -10.95
C ARG A 32 9.07 4.13 -10.54
N ASP A 33 8.02 4.85 -10.17
CA ASP A 33 8.08 6.28 -9.84
C ASP A 33 8.87 6.55 -8.55
N THR A 34 8.74 5.64 -7.57
CA THR A 34 9.43 5.73 -6.28
C THR A 34 10.80 5.05 -6.29
N PHE A 35 11.26 4.55 -7.45
CA PHE A 35 12.49 3.77 -7.61
C PHE A 35 12.55 2.57 -6.65
N THR A 36 11.41 1.91 -6.44
CA THR A 36 11.24 0.77 -5.55
C THR A 36 10.71 -0.46 -6.27
N THR A 37 10.40 -1.51 -5.52
CA THR A 37 9.77 -2.73 -6.03
C THR A 37 8.32 -2.80 -5.59
N THR A 38 7.49 -3.48 -6.37
CA THR A 38 6.09 -3.80 -6.00
C THR A 38 5.98 -4.53 -4.67
N THR A 39 7.03 -5.28 -4.28
CA THR A 39 7.18 -5.90 -2.96
C THR A 39 7.29 -4.85 -1.86
N SER A 40 8.13 -3.82 -2.04
CA SER A 40 8.26 -2.70 -1.09
C SER A 40 6.95 -1.93 -0.96
N VAL A 41 6.25 -1.66 -2.08
CA VAL A 41 4.93 -1.00 -2.07
C VAL A 41 3.92 -1.80 -1.25
N ASN A 42 3.87 -3.12 -1.42
CA ASN A 42 3.00 -3.99 -0.63
C ASN A 42 3.38 -4.03 0.85
N ARG A 43 4.68 -3.99 1.19
CA ARG A 43 5.13 -3.91 2.59
C ARG A 43 4.65 -2.62 3.26
N VAL A 44 4.76 -1.48 2.58
CA VAL A 44 4.27 -0.19 3.08
C VAL A 44 2.75 -0.20 3.24
N CYS A 45 2.00 -0.74 2.26
CA CYS A 45 0.56 -0.91 2.37
C CYS A 45 0.17 -1.77 3.59
N LYS A 46 0.88 -2.90 3.81
CA LYS A 46 0.72 -3.75 5.01
C LYS A 46 1.01 -3.01 6.30
N LYS A 47 2.05 -2.19 6.32
CA LYS A 47 2.44 -1.37 7.48
C LYS A 47 1.42 -0.25 7.77
N MET A 48 0.75 0.27 6.73
CA MET A 48 -0.38 1.20 6.85
C MET A 48 -1.70 0.53 7.29
N GLY A 49 -1.75 -0.80 7.37
CA GLY A 49 -2.95 -1.55 7.78
C GLY A 49 -3.76 -2.15 6.63
N TYR A 50 -3.30 -2.05 5.38
CA TYR A 50 -3.93 -2.66 4.21
C TYR A 50 -3.31 -4.02 3.88
N LYS A 51 -4.08 -5.03 3.46
CA LYS A 51 -3.48 -6.34 3.09
C LYS A 51 -2.51 -6.25 1.91
N SER A 52 -2.81 -5.40 0.94
CA SER A 52 -2.05 -5.28 -0.31
C SER A 52 -2.37 -3.95 -1.01
N TYR A 53 -1.54 -3.57 -1.97
CA TYR A 53 -1.80 -2.37 -2.80
C TYR A 53 -3.16 -2.43 -3.50
N THR A 54 -3.55 -3.61 -4.00
CA THR A 54 -4.86 -3.83 -4.63
C THR A 54 -6.01 -3.48 -3.69
N GLU A 55 -5.93 -3.84 -2.41
CA GLU A 55 -6.95 -3.52 -1.41
C GLU A 55 -7.01 -2.01 -1.13
N LEU A 56 -5.84 -1.37 -0.99
CA LEU A 56 -5.75 0.09 -0.87
C LEU A 56 -6.45 0.75 -2.05
N ARG A 57 -6.10 0.34 -3.27
CA ARG A 57 -6.67 0.88 -4.51
C ARG A 57 -8.19 0.72 -4.60
N TYR A 58 -8.74 -0.42 -4.17
CA TYR A 58 -10.19 -0.62 -4.07
C TYR A 58 -10.86 0.28 -3.03
N ARG A 59 -10.22 0.46 -1.86
CA ARG A 59 -10.69 1.37 -0.79
C ARG A 59 -10.79 2.81 -1.29
N PHE A 60 -9.81 3.26 -2.07
CA PHE A 60 -9.82 4.58 -2.70
C PHE A 60 -10.78 4.69 -3.89
N SER A 61 -11.03 3.60 -4.61
CA SER A 61 -12.00 3.54 -5.71
C SER A 61 -13.47 3.63 -5.25
N GLY A 62 -13.75 3.72 -3.95
CA GLY A 62 -15.11 3.81 -3.41
C GLY A 62 -15.91 2.50 -3.48
N ARG A 63 -15.33 1.43 -4.04
CA ARG A 63 -15.89 0.07 -3.98
C ARG A 63 -15.62 -0.49 -2.58
N SER A 64 -16.53 -0.21 -1.65
CA SER A 64 -16.48 -0.75 -0.29
C SER A 64 -16.51 -2.29 -0.34
N ILE A 65 -15.35 -2.93 -0.19
CA ILE A 65 -15.27 -4.34 0.18
C ILE A 65 -15.63 -4.41 1.66
N SER A 66 -16.94 -4.49 1.94
CA SER A 66 -17.54 -4.62 3.26
C SER A 66 -17.40 -6.05 3.81
N GLY A 67 -16.21 -6.67 3.72
CA GLY A 67 -16.07 -8.12 3.93
C GLY A 67 -14.75 -8.67 4.48
N LEU A 68 -13.69 -7.88 4.69
CA LEU A 68 -12.43 -8.41 5.24
C LEU A 68 -12.13 -7.86 6.62
N THR A 69 -12.98 -8.28 7.57
CA THR A 69 -12.62 -8.33 8.99
C THR A 69 -11.32 -9.11 9.17
N ARG A 70 -10.41 -8.52 9.96
CA ARG A 70 -9.47 -9.16 10.89
C ARG A 70 -9.09 -10.61 10.58
N ARG A 71 -7.90 -10.78 10.01
CA ARG A 71 -7.05 -11.93 10.38
C ARG A 71 -5.72 -11.39 10.90
N PRO A 72 -5.40 -11.57 12.20
CA PRO A 72 -4.07 -11.30 12.69
C PRO A 72 -3.08 -12.25 11.99
N LEU A 73 -1.86 -11.75 11.84
CA LEU A 73 -0.70 -12.48 11.35
C LEU A 73 -0.58 -13.81 12.12
N ARG A 74 -0.81 -14.95 11.45
CA ARG A 74 -0.43 -16.26 11.97
C ARG A 74 0.88 -16.65 11.30
N GLY A 75 1.92 -16.78 12.13
CA GLY A 75 3.31 -16.98 11.72
C GLY A 75 3.63 -18.40 11.24
N GLY A 76 4.94 -18.64 11.16
CA GLY A 76 5.53 -19.98 11.14
C GLY A 76 6.08 -20.41 9.79
N LYS A 77 7.37 -20.16 9.57
CA LYS A 77 8.35 -21.24 9.52
C LYS A 77 9.65 -20.77 10.17
#